data_AF-A0A397VTY8-F1
#
_entry.id   AF-A0A397VTY8-F1
#
_cell.length_a   1.000
_cell.length_b   1.000
_cell.length_c   1.000
_cell.angle_alpha   90.00
_cell.angle_beta   90.00
_cell.angle_gamma   90.00
#
_symmetry.space_group_name_H-M   'P 1'
#
loop_
_entity.id
_entity.type
_entity.pdbx_description
1 polymer ?
#
loop_
_entity_poly.entity_id
_entity_poly.type
_entity_poly.pdbx_seq_one_letter_code
_entity_poly.pdbx_strand_id
1 'polypeptide(L)'
;MKRIADPNRPISSIILPPRFILPPILPMRLTEPFSTIINEEHAAEIASWIDEKITTYSTRNNPYEFRLLIRGSRDGFTADIFWNLCDKKENVILIIKV
;
A
#
# COMPACT_ATOMS: atom_id res chain seq x y z
N MET A 1 26.92 4.90 47.87
CA MET A 1 26.42 3.53 48.04
C MET A 1 25.86 3.03 46.71
N LYS A 2 26.52 2.06 46.05
CA LYS A 2 26.10 1.48 44.76
C LYS A 2 25.10 0.35 45.03
N ARG A 3 23.88 0.42 44.50
CA ARG A 3 22.93 -0.70 44.50
C ARG A 3 23.41 -1.72 43.46
N ILE A 4 23.86 -2.88 43.92
CA ILE A 4 24.20 -4.02 43.05
C ILE A 4 22.86 -4.69 42.72
N ALA A 5 22.41 -4.59 41.47
CA ALA A 5 21.32 -5.41 40.98
C ALA A 5 21.83 -6.86 40.90
N ASP A 6 21.15 -7.77 41.58
CA ASP A 6 21.48 -9.19 41.59
C ASP A 6 21.24 -9.78 40.19
N PRO A 7 22.28 -10.25 39.47
CA PRO A 7 22.16 -10.72 38.10
C PRO A 7 21.32 -12.01 37.98
N ASN A 8 21.02 -12.69 39.09
CA ASN A 8 20.32 -13.97 39.09
C ASN A 8 18.87 -13.90 39.58
N ARG A 9 18.28 -12.70 39.66
CA ARG A 9 16.86 -12.58 40.03
C ARG A 9 15.98 -13.14 38.91
N PRO A 10 15.16 -14.19 39.15
CA PRO A 10 14.29 -14.72 38.13
C PRO A 10 13.23 -13.67 37.75
N ILE A 11 13.20 -13.31 36.47
CA ILE A 11 12.20 -12.41 35.90
C ILE A 11 11.00 -13.27 35.55
N SER A 12 9.91 -13.12 36.31
CA SER A 12 8.63 -13.73 35.98
C SER A 12 8.02 -12.99 34.79
N SER A 13 8.05 -13.60 33.60
CA SER A 13 7.32 -13.10 32.44
C SER A 13 6.04 -13.93 32.22
N ILE A 14 4.94 -13.24 31.92
CA ILE A 14 3.70 -13.88 31.49
C ILE A 14 3.78 -14.01 29.97
N ILE A 15 3.88 -15.24 29.48
CA ILE A 15 3.83 -15.53 28.05
C ILE A 15 2.38 -15.34 27.60
N LEU A 16 2.14 -14.30 26.79
CA LEU A 16 0.82 -14.09 26.19
C LEU A 16 0.59 -15.12 25.07
N PRO A 17 -0.65 -15.59 24.90
CA PRO A 17 -0.99 -16.49 23.80
C PRO A 17 -0.79 -15.80 22.44
N PRO A 18 -0.60 -16.58 21.36
CA PRO A 18 -0.49 -16.05 20.01
C PRO A 18 -1.70 -15.17 19.67
N ARG A 19 -1.46 -13.92 19.26
CA ARG A 19 -2.52 -13.03 18.78
C ARG A 19 -2.74 -13.31 17.29
N PHE A 20 -3.95 -13.73 16.93
CA PHE A 20 -4.39 -13.77 15.54
C PHE A 20 -4.83 -12.36 15.12
N ILE A 21 -4.00 -11.68 14.32
CA ILE A 21 -4.39 -10.40 13.71
C ILE A 21 -5.20 -10.74 12.45
N LEU A 22 -6.50 -10.49 12.48
CA LEU A 22 -7.31 -10.56 11.27
C LEU A 22 -6.84 -9.46 10.30
N PRO A 23 -6.79 -9.74 8.98
CA PRO A 23 -6.52 -8.69 8.02
C PRO A 23 -7.58 -7.58 8.18
N PRO A 24 -7.16 -6.31 8.24
CA PRO A 24 -8.12 -5.21 8.40
C PRO A 24 -9.07 -5.21 7.21
N ILE A 25 -10.37 -5.34 7.48
CA ILE A 25 -11.41 -5.13 6.48
C ILE A 25 -11.48 -3.62 6.26
N LEU A 26 -11.02 -3.16 5.10
CA LEU A 26 -11.08 -1.74 4.75
C LEU A 26 -12.52 -1.37 4.37
N PRO A 27 -12.99 -0.17 4.74
CA PRO A 27 -14.31 0.29 4.32
C PRO A 27 -14.39 0.31 2.80
N MET A 28 -15.55 -0.08 2.26
CA MET A 28 -15.79 -0.06 0.82
C MET A 28 -15.57 1.36 0.30
N ARG A 29 -14.54 1.53 -0.53
CA ARG A 29 -14.20 2.82 -1.13
C ARG A 29 -15.22 3.14 -2.22
N LEU A 30 -16.38 3.65 -1.81
CA LEU A 30 -17.32 4.36 -2.69
C LEU A 30 -16.70 5.73 -3.00
N THR A 31 -15.66 5.72 -3.81
CA THR A 31 -14.95 6.94 -4.21
C THR A 31 -15.10 7.13 -5.69
N GLU A 32 -15.23 8.39 -6.09
CA GLU A 32 -15.16 8.81 -7.48
C GLU A 32 -13.95 8.16 -8.17
N PRO A 33 -14.08 7.78 -9.45
CA PRO A 33 -12.99 7.08 -10.14
C PRO A 33 -11.74 7.97 -10.17
N PHE A 34 -10.64 7.49 -9.57
CA PHE A 34 -9.37 8.22 -9.56
C PHE A 34 -8.69 8.24 -10.95
N SER A 35 -9.08 7.32 -11.83
CA SER A 35 -8.56 7.18 -13.19
C SER A 35 -9.70 6.92 -14.17
N THR A 36 -9.50 7.35 -15.42
CA THR A 36 -10.38 7.04 -16.55
C THR A 36 -9.90 5.83 -17.35
N ILE A 37 -8.71 5.30 -17.04
CA ILE A 37 -8.08 4.18 -17.76
C ILE A 37 -8.31 2.86 -17.02
N ILE A 38 -8.21 2.88 -15.70
CA ILE A 38 -8.40 1.69 -14.85
C ILE A 38 -9.55 1.89 -13.87
N ASN A 39 -10.18 0.78 -13.47
CA ASN A 39 -11.20 0.74 -12.43
C ASN A 39 -10.61 0.13 -11.14
N GLU A 40 -11.45 -0.05 -10.12
CA GLU A 40 -11.02 -0.60 -8.83
C GLU A 40 -10.61 -2.08 -8.91
N GLU A 41 -11.16 -2.84 -9.87
CA GLU A 41 -10.80 -4.26 -10.07
C GLU A 41 -9.37 -4.38 -10.61
N HIS A 42 -9.04 -3.61 -11.64
CA HIS A 42 -7.66 -3.51 -12.14
C HIS A 42 -6.71 -3.02 -11.05
N ALA A 43 -7.14 -2.07 -10.20
CA ALA A 43 -6.33 -1.60 -9.08
C ALA A 43 -6.05 -2.71 -8.07
N ALA A 44 -7.03 -3.55 -7.75
CA ALA A 44 -6.86 -4.69 -6.86
C ALA A 44 -5.96 -5.79 -7.47
N GLU A 45 -6.03 -5.98 -8.79
CA GLU A 45 -5.13 -6.87 -9.52
C GLU A 45 -3.67 -6.37 -9.47
N ILE A 46 -3.45 -5.09 -9.78
CA ILE A 46 -2.12 -4.45 -9.69
C ILE A 46 -1.57 -4.57 -8.26
N ALA A 47 -2.38 -4.30 -7.24
CA ALA A 47 -2.00 -4.49 -5.84
C ALA A 47 -1.55 -5.92 -5.53
N SER A 48 -2.16 -6.91 -6.18
CA SER A 48 -1.79 -8.32 -6.02
C SER A 48 -0.45 -8.63 -6.68
N TRP A 49 -0.16 -7.99 -7.82
CA TRP A 49 1.15 -8.11 -8.48
C TRP A 49 2.27 -7.50 -7.66
N ILE A 50 2.03 -6.36 -7.00
CA ILE A 50 3.02 -5.71 -6.11
C ILE A 50 3.42 -6.65 -4.96
N ASP A 51 2.43 -7.32 -4.37
CA ASP A 51 2.65 -8.26 -3.25
C ASP A 51 3.00 -9.70 -3.70
N GLU A 52 3.17 -9.93 -5.02
CA GLU A 52 3.41 -11.25 -5.61
C GLU A 52 2.38 -12.34 -5.18
N LYS A 53 1.12 -11.93 -5.00
CA LYS A 53 0.06 -12.85 -4.55
C LYS A 53 -0.48 -13.71 -5.67
N ILE A 54 -0.65 -14.99 -5.36
CA ILE A 54 -1.33 -15.95 -6.25
C ILE A 54 -2.83 -15.63 -6.36
N THR A 55 -3.46 -15.29 -5.24
CA THR A 55 -4.88 -14.92 -5.18
C THR A 55 -5.02 -13.41 -5.18
N THR A 56 -5.78 -12.88 -6.13
CA THR A 56 -6.02 -11.44 -6.24
C THR A 56 -6.75 -10.88 -5.03
N TYR A 57 -6.41 -9.65 -4.66
CA TYR A 57 -7.23 -8.85 -3.77
C TYR A 57 -8.59 -8.61 -4.43
N SER A 58 -9.63 -8.60 -3.60
CA SER A 58 -10.90 -7.98 -3.92
C SER A 58 -10.81 -6.46 -3.78
N THR A 59 -11.74 -5.75 -4.39
CA THR A 59 -11.87 -4.29 -4.23
C THR A 59 -12.10 -3.84 -2.78
N ARG A 60 -12.53 -4.75 -1.88
CA ARG A 60 -12.79 -4.46 -0.46
C ARG A 60 -11.62 -4.73 0.48
N ASN A 61 -10.64 -5.52 0.05
CA ASN A 61 -9.49 -5.92 0.86
C ASN A 61 -8.14 -5.52 0.23
N ASN A 62 -8.18 -4.65 -0.80
CA ASN A 62 -6.99 -4.06 -1.39
C ASN A 62 -6.34 -3.09 -0.37
N PRO A 63 -5.09 -3.34 0.10
CA PRO A 63 -4.44 -2.50 1.08
C PRO A 63 -3.88 -1.18 0.48
N TYR A 64 -3.83 -1.06 -0.84
CA TYR A 64 -3.23 0.08 -1.53
C TYR A 64 -4.23 1.19 -1.83
N GLU A 65 -3.76 2.44 -1.84
CA GLU A 65 -4.50 3.59 -2.35
C GLU A 65 -3.76 4.17 -3.55
N PHE A 66 -4.32 3.95 -4.75
CA PHE A 66 -3.76 4.51 -5.97
C PHE A 66 -4.21 5.95 -6.14
N ARG A 67 -3.26 6.82 -6.50
CA ARG A 67 -3.52 8.24 -6.77
C ARG A 67 -2.97 8.59 -8.14
N LEU A 68 -3.80 9.25 -8.95
CA LEU A 68 -3.39 9.70 -10.28
C LEU A 68 -2.46 10.92 -10.15
N LEU A 69 -1.19 10.75 -10.52
CA LEU A 69 -0.22 11.84 -10.56
C LEU A 69 -0.31 12.62 -11.87
N ILE A 70 -0.21 11.91 -13.01
CA ILE A 70 -0.19 12.48 -14.35
C ILE A 70 -1.06 11.66 -15.30
N ARG A 71 -1.76 12.32 -16.22
CA ARG A 71 -2.46 11.68 -17.34
C ARG A 71 -2.15 12.41 -18.64
N GLY A 72 -1.63 11.72 -19.64
CA GLY A 72 -1.24 12.31 -20.92
C GLY A 72 -2.35 13.13 -21.59
N SER A 73 -3.61 12.70 -21.50
CA SER A 73 -4.75 13.43 -22.07
C SER A 73 -5.20 14.65 -21.25
N ARG A 74 -4.81 14.78 -19.97
CA ARG A 74 -5.13 15.92 -19.11
C ARG A 74 -3.98 16.91 -19.04
N ASP A 75 -2.77 16.38 -18.82
CA ASP A 75 -1.59 17.14 -18.43
C ASP A 75 -0.59 17.30 -19.58
N GLY A 76 -0.78 16.56 -20.68
CA GLY A 76 0.19 16.49 -21.77
C GLY A 76 1.11 15.27 -21.67
N PHE A 77 1.69 14.87 -22.79
CA PHE A 77 2.54 13.69 -22.92
C PHE A 77 3.96 14.06 -23.35
N THR A 78 4.62 14.90 -22.55
CA THR A 78 6.00 15.33 -22.77
C THR A 78 6.87 14.96 -21.58
N ALA A 79 8.17 14.76 -21.84
CA ALA A 79 9.12 14.28 -20.84
C ALA A 79 9.29 15.30 -19.70
N ASP A 80 9.28 16.60 -20.00
CA ASP A 80 9.40 17.67 -19.01
C ASP A 80 8.25 17.66 -17.99
N ILE A 81 7.01 17.43 -18.45
CA ILE A 81 5.83 17.35 -17.58
C ILE A 81 5.93 16.12 -16.68
N PHE A 82 6.36 14.99 -17.23
CA PHE A 82 6.61 13.77 -16.44
C PHE A 82 7.66 14.01 -15.35
N TRP A 83 8.82 14.58 -15.70
CA TRP A 83 9.86 14.89 -14.71
C TRP A 83 9.36 15.85 -13.64
N ASN A 84 8.66 16.92 -14.01
CA ASN A 84 8.16 17.90 -13.04
C ASN A 84 7.15 17.30 -12.04
N LEU A 85 6.31 16.35 -12.46
CA LEU A 85 5.26 15.77 -11.61
C LEU A 85 5.69 14.50 -10.87
N CYS A 86 6.59 13.72 -11.45
CA CYS A 86 7.00 12.41 -10.95
C CYS A 86 8.43 12.37 -10.39
N ASP A 87 9.24 13.43 -10.51
CA ASP A 87 10.57 13.47 -9.89
C ASP A 87 10.48 13.24 -8.38
N LYS A 88 11.39 12.40 -7.87
CA LYS A 88 11.48 11.97 -6.46
C LYS A 88 10.21 11.31 -5.90
N LYS A 89 9.29 10.86 -6.75
CA LYS A 89 8.16 10.03 -6.34
C LYS A 89 8.60 8.57 -6.33
N GLU A 90 8.43 7.92 -5.18
CA GLU A 90 8.65 6.49 -5.02
C GLU A 90 7.35 5.72 -5.28
N ASN A 91 7.45 4.42 -5.56
CA ASN A 91 6.31 3.52 -5.73
C ASN A 91 5.32 4.01 -6.81
N VAL A 92 5.87 4.42 -7.97
CA VAL A 92 5.11 4.90 -9.12
C VAL A 92 4.89 3.77 -10.11
N ILE A 93 3.66 3.69 -10.63
CA ILE A 93 3.27 2.73 -11.66
C ILE A 93 2.87 3.49 -12.91
N LEU A 94 3.37 3.05 -14.06
CA LEU A 94 3.00 3.59 -15.37
C LEU A 94 1.99 2.67 -16.04
N ILE A 95 0.86 3.23 -16.46
CA ILE A 95 -0.21 2.50 -17.14
C ILE A 95 -0.40 3.10 -18.53
N ILE A 96 -0.31 2.27 -19.56
CA ILE A 96 -0.44 2.65 -20.96
C ILE A 96 -1.67 1.94 -21.54
N LYS A 97 -2.56 2.71 -22.16
CA LYS A 97 -3.71 2.22 -22.93
C LYS A 97 -3.49 2.55 -24.40
N VAL A 98 -3.55 1.54 -25.26
CA VAL A 98 -3.43 1.64 -26.73
C VAL A 98 -4.79 1.47 -27.37
#